data_AF-A0A933VIR6-F1
#
_entry.id   AF-A0A933VIR6-F1
#
_cell.length_a   1.000
_cell.length_b   1.000
_cell.length_c   1.000
_cell.angle_alpha   90.00
_cell.angle_beta   90.00
_cell.angle_gamma   90.00
#
_symmetry.space_group_name_H-M   'P 1'
#
loop_
_entity.id
_entity.type
_entity.pdbx_description
1 polymer ?
#
loop_
_entity_poly.entity_id
_entity_poly.type
_entity_poly.pdbx_seq_one_letter_code
_entity_poly.pdbx_strand_id
1 'polypeptide(L)'
;MHESIVDVTAIHRLHRTRLGLVGAPSPWLVASTPDPERLRSRWGIEIVPVDIDRTIQEYRLADPVRVRAAAARVDGSTSPTTSLLDAARLHPVLVDAAARARVDAVAVRCFDYLGSLETSGCVALAEMNDAGVIA
;
A
#
# COMPACT_ATOMS: atom_id res chain seq x y z
N MET A 1 9.75 -13.67 30.41
CA MET A 1 8.44 -14.34 30.19
C MET A 1 7.50 -13.50 29.31
N HIS A 2 7.37 -12.19 29.54
CA HIS A 2 6.53 -11.32 28.68
C HIS A 2 7.05 -11.20 27.23
N GLU A 3 8.37 -11.07 27.06
CA GLU A 3 9.04 -10.92 25.76
C GLU A 3 8.84 -12.14 24.84
N SER A 4 8.96 -13.36 25.37
CA SER A 4 8.75 -14.60 24.62
C SER A 4 7.33 -14.76 24.08
N ILE A 5 6.31 -14.22 24.76
CA ILE A 5 4.91 -14.24 24.28
C ILE A 5 4.74 -13.26 23.12
N VAL A 6 5.38 -12.09 23.19
CA VAL A 6 5.36 -11.09 22.11
C VAL A 6 6.00 -11.66 20.84
N ASP A 7 7.16 -12.32 20.97
CA ASP A 7 7.87 -12.93 19.84
C ASP A 7 7.04 -14.02 19.15
N VAL A 8 6.45 -14.93 19.92
CA VAL A 8 5.59 -15.99 19.39
C VAL A 8 4.37 -15.39 18.68
N THR A 9 3.78 -14.34 19.25
CA THR A 9 2.63 -13.65 18.65
C THR A 9 3.02 -12.98 17.34
N ALA A 10 4.20 -12.33 17.29
CA ALA A 10 4.71 -11.68 16.09
C ALA A 10 4.95 -12.71 14.97
N ILE A 11 5.67 -13.80 15.27
CA ILE A 11 5.91 -14.90 14.33
C ILE A 11 4.59 -15.47 13.80
N HIS A 12 3.61 -15.71 14.68
CA HIS A 12 2.33 -16.26 14.29
C HIS A 12 1.53 -15.33 13.36
N ARG A 13 1.62 -14.01 13.57
CA ARG A 13 1.02 -13.01 12.67
C ARG A 13 1.70 -13.03 11.30
N LEU A 14 3.04 -13.01 11.26
CA LEU A 14 3.82 -13.08 10.02
C LEU A 14 3.47 -14.32 9.19
N HIS A 15 3.30 -15.46 9.83
CA HIS A 15 2.92 -16.72 9.15
C HIS A 15 1.55 -16.71 8.47
N ARG A 16 0.71 -15.72 8.75
CA ARG A 16 -0.60 -15.54 8.13
C ARG A 16 -0.69 -14.30 7.25
N THR A 17 0.38 -13.51 7.18
CA THR A 17 0.41 -12.26 6.45
C THR A 17 0.49 -12.52 4.95
N ARG A 18 -0.38 -11.85 4.21
CA ARG A 18 -0.37 -11.75 2.76
C ARG A 18 0.05 -10.33 2.38
N LEU A 19 1.21 -10.20 1.75
CA LEU A 19 1.79 -8.91 1.34
C LEU A 19 1.50 -8.66 -0.14
N GLY A 20 0.71 -7.63 -0.42
CA GLY A 20 0.40 -7.17 -1.77
C GLY A 20 1.55 -6.39 -2.38
N LEU A 21 2.13 -6.90 -3.45
CA LEU A 21 3.19 -6.21 -4.19
C LEU A 21 2.57 -5.45 -5.36
N VAL A 22 2.31 -4.15 -5.18
CA VAL A 22 1.69 -3.28 -6.19
C VAL A 22 2.76 -2.79 -7.15
N GLY A 23 2.81 -3.43 -8.32
CA GLY A 23 3.87 -3.27 -9.31
C GLY A 23 5.11 -4.09 -8.97
N ALA A 24 5.86 -4.48 -10.00
CA ALA A 24 7.12 -5.21 -9.80
C ALA A 24 8.19 -4.30 -9.16
N PRO A 25 9.14 -4.84 -8.38
CA PRO A 25 10.24 -4.06 -7.84
C PRO A 25 11.01 -3.37 -8.97
N SER A 26 11.42 -2.13 -8.73
CA SER A 26 12.17 -1.39 -9.75
C SER A 26 13.49 -2.11 -10.09
N PRO A 27 13.87 -2.23 -11.36
CA PRO A 27 15.07 -3.00 -11.78
C PRO A 27 16.38 -2.54 -11.14
N TRP A 28 16.47 -1.28 -10.75
CA TRP A 28 17.64 -0.70 -10.08
C TRP A 28 17.72 -1.00 -8.57
N LEU A 29 16.68 -1.59 -7.97
CA LEU A 29 16.62 -1.96 -6.55
C LEU A 29 17.02 -3.43 -6.36
N VAL A 30 18.27 -3.75 -6.70
CA VAL A 30 18.81 -5.13 -6.69
C VAL A 30 18.71 -5.79 -5.30
N ALA A 31 18.75 -5.02 -4.21
CA ALA A 31 18.63 -5.53 -2.84
C ALA A 31 17.18 -5.69 -2.33
N SER A 32 16.18 -5.20 -3.07
CA SER A 32 14.78 -5.13 -2.62
C SER A 32 13.84 -6.14 -3.28
N THR A 33 14.41 -7.17 -3.92
CA THR A 33 13.64 -8.26 -4.52
C THR A 33 13.91 -9.55 -3.75
N PRO A 34 13.36 -9.71 -2.53
CA PRO A 34 13.48 -10.95 -1.80
C PRO A 34 12.78 -12.07 -2.58
N ASP A 35 13.44 -13.22 -2.67
CA ASP A 35 12.87 -14.43 -3.23
C ASP A 35 11.57 -14.79 -2.47
N PRO A 36 10.39 -14.80 -3.14
CA PRO A 36 9.12 -15.09 -2.49
C PRO A 36 9.09 -16.45 -1.79
N GLU A 37 9.84 -17.44 -2.28
CA GLU A 37 9.92 -18.76 -1.65
C GLU A 37 10.71 -18.70 -0.34
N ARG A 38 11.75 -17.87 -0.27
CA ARG A 38 12.50 -17.62 0.97
C ARG A 38 11.68 -16.87 2.00
N LEU A 39 10.87 -15.89 1.58
CA LEU A 39 9.95 -15.19 2.49
C LEU A 39 8.89 -16.14 3.06
N ARG A 40 8.28 -16.98 2.22
CA ARG A 40 7.31 -17.99 2.66
C ARG A 40 7.93 -19.02 3.59
N SER A 41 9.07 -19.61 3.22
CA SER A 41 9.69 -20.68 4.02
C SER A 41 10.24 -20.20 5.36
N ARG A 42 10.78 -18.97 5.42
CA ARG A 42 11.39 -18.44 6.64
C ARG A 42 10.41 -17.72 7.57
N TRP A 43 9.45 -16.99 6.99
CA TRP A 43 8.55 -16.11 7.75
C TRP A 43 7.07 -16.42 7.56
N GLY A 44 6.72 -17.32 6.63
CA GLY A 44 5.34 -17.65 6.27
C GLY A 44 4.57 -16.55 5.55
N ILE A 45 5.25 -15.49 5.11
CA ILE A 45 4.62 -14.36 4.40
C ILE A 45 4.35 -14.76 2.95
N GLU A 46 3.10 -14.64 2.52
CA GLU A 46 2.71 -14.85 1.13
C GLU A 46 2.84 -13.54 0.33
N ILE A 47 3.66 -13.54 -0.73
CA ILE A 47 3.67 -12.42 -1.69
C ILE A 47 2.55 -12.60 -2.71
N VAL A 48 1.71 -11.57 -2.85
CA VAL A 48 0.58 -11.52 -3.78
C VAL A 48 0.81 -10.38 -4.77
N PRO A 49 1.06 -10.66 -6.06
CA PRO A 49 1.18 -9.60 -7.07
C PRO A 49 -0.12 -8.82 -7.21
N VAL A 50 -0.02 -7.48 -7.26
CA VAL A 50 -1.14 -6.57 -7.52
C VAL A 50 -0.78 -5.73 -8.75
N ASP A 51 -1.68 -5.73 -9.72
CA ASP A 51 -1.51 -5.02 -10.99
C ASP A 51 -1.55 -3.50 -10.80
N ILE A 52 -0.40 -2.86 -11.00
CA ILE A 52 -0.25 -1.41 -10.86
C ILE A 52 -0.93 -0.64 -12.00
N ASP A 53 -0.98 -1.20 -13.22
CA ASP A 53 -1.62 -0.54 -14.36
C ASP A 53 -3.12 -0.40 -14.12
N ARG A 54 -3.72 -1.43 -13.53
CA ARG A 54 -5.11 -1.36 -13.06
C ARG A 54 -5.31 -0.25 -12.04
N THR A 55 -4.42 -0.08 -11.07
CA THR A 55 -4.54 1.02 -10.08
C THR A 55 -4.39 2.39 -10.72
N ILE A 56 -3.55 2.54 -11.75
CA ILE A 56 -3.41 3.78 -12.52
C ILE A 56 -4.71 4.12 -13.25
N GLN A 57 -5.38 3.13 -13.84
CA GLN A 57 -6.68 3.37 -14.48
C GLN A 57 -7.78 3.68 -13.49
N GLU A 58 -7.83 2.97 -12.36
CA GLU A 58 -8.81 3.23 -11.30
C GLU A 58 -8.63 4.61 -10.67
N TYR A 59 -7.38 5.10 -10.54
CA TYR A 59 -7.08 6.48 -10.12
C TYR A 59 -7.76 7.50 -11.03
N ARG A 60 -7.61 7.36 -12.35
CA ARG A 60 -8.20 8.28 -13.34
C ARG A 60 -9.73 8.33 -13.27
N LEU A 61 -10.35 7.24 -12.80
CA LEU A 61 -11.80 7.09 -12.66
C LEU A 61 -12.31 7.32 -11.23
N ALA A 62 -11.42 7.57 -10.26
CA ALA A 62 -11.79 7.62 -8.85
C ALA A 62 -12.79 8.75 -8.54
N ASP A 63 -13.79 8.43 -7.72
CA ASP A 63 -14.81 9.36 -7.28
C ASP A 63 -14.20 10.44 -6.36
N PRO A 64 -14.24 11.74 -6.72
CA PRO A 64 -13.73 12.82 -5.90
C PRO A 64 -14.32 12.88 -4.48
N VAL A 65 -15.52 12.35 -4.25
CA VAL A 65 -16.16 12.31 -2.93
C VAL A 65 -15.38 11.42 -1.96
N ARG A 66 -14.93 10.24 -2.43
CA ARG A 66 -14.15 9.28 -1.61
C ARG A 66 -12.76 9.80 -1.25
N VAL A 67 -12.25 10.77 -2.03
CA VAL A 67 -10.91 11.34 -1.89
C VAL A 67 -10.83 12.41 -0.80
N ARG A 68 -11.89 13.23 -0.65
CA ARG A 68 -11.87 14.38 0.27
C ARG A 68 -11.57 14.00 1.72
N ALA A 69 -12.04 12.85 2.19
CA ALA A 69 -11.82 12.43 3.57
C ALA A 69 -10.32 12.20 3.87
N ALA A 70 -9.59 11.56 2.95
CA ALA A 70 -8.15 11.36 3.08
C ALA A 70 -7.39 12.69 2.94
N ALA A 71 -7.77 13.53 1.98
CA ALA A 71 -7.14 14.84 1.79
C ALA A 71 -7.32 15.77 3.01
N ALA A 72 -8.51 15.80 3.61
CA ALA A 72 -8.80 16.66 4.77
C ALA A 72 -8.02 16.25 6.03
N ARG A 73 -7.75 14.94 6.22
CA ARG A 73 -6.94 14.46 7.34
C ARG A 73 -5.50 14.91 7.24
N VAL A 74 -4.92 14.86 6.04
CA VAL A 74 -3.54 15.31 5.81
C VAL A 74 -3.40 16.83 5.88
N ASP A 75 -4.36 17.58 5.33
CA ASP A 75 -4.30 19.05 5.33
C ASP A 75 -4.57 19.68 6.71
N GLY A 76 -5.31 18.96 7.56
CA GLY A 76 -5.88 19.54 8.79
C GLY A 76 -6.95 20.62 8.52
N SER A 77 -7.40 20.76 7.27
CA SER A 77 -8.39 21.75 6.83
C SER A 77 -9.59 21.09 6.14
N THR A 78 -10.72 21.79 6.16
CA THR A 78 -11.94 21.36 5.47
C THR A 78 -11.94 21.70 3.98
N SER A 79 -10.90 22.37 3.47
CA SER A 79 -10.78 22.77 2.06
C SER A 79 -9.38 22.42 1.51
N PRO A 80 -9.10 21.12 1.28
CA PRO A 80 -7.82 20.68 0.74
C PRO A 80 -7.54 21.28 -0.63
N THR A 81 -6.27 21.54 -0.91
CA THR A 81 -5.84 21.99 -2.25
C THR A 81 -6.12 20.93 -3.32
N THR A 82 -6.18 21.36 -4.58
CA THR A 82 -6.34 20.45 -5.72
C THR A 82 -5.20 19.43 -5.80
N SER A 83 -3.95 19.87 -5.57
CA SER A 83 -2.80 18.97 -5.56
C SER A 83 -2.88 17.92 -4.47
N LEU A 84 -3.40 18.26 -3.29
CA LEU A 84 -3.59 17.30 -2.21
C LEU A 84 -4.74 16.34 -2.49
N LEU A 85 -5.82 16.80 -3.12
CA LEU A 85 -6.88 15.92 -3.61
C LEU A 85 -6.33 14.93 -4.64
N ASP A 86 -5.51 15.38 -5.59
CA ASP A 86 -4.88 14.49 -6.57
C ASP A 86 -3.94 13.48 -5.90
N ALA A 87 -3.12 13.89 -4.93
CA ALA A 87 -2.29 12.96 -4.16
C ALA A 87 -3.12 11.95 -3.33
N ALA A 88 -4.22 12.39 -2.72
CA ALA A 88 -5.10 11.54 -1.91
C ALA A 88 -5.94 10.57 -2.75
N ARG A 89 -6.07 10.78 -4.06
CA ARG A 89 -6.91 9.98 -4.96
C ARG A 89 -6.45 8.53 -5.08
N LEU A 90 -5.18 8.24 -4.81
CA LEU A 90 -4.66 6.87 -4.72
C LEU A 90 -5.16 6.11 -3.48
N HIS A 91 -5.60 6.79 -2.41
CA HIS A 91 -6.02 6.12 -1.17
C HIS A 91 -7.18 5.15 -1.37
N PRO A 92 -8.37 5.57 -1.86
CA PRO A 92 -9.47 4.62 -2.09
C PRO A 92 -9.11 3.53 -3.11
N VAL A 93 -8.27 3.85 -4.10
CA VAL A 93 -7.82 2.88 -5.12
C VAL A 93 -6.97 1.78 -4.51
N LEU A 94 -5.98 2.13 -3.68
CA LEU A 94 -5.09 1.17 -3.03
C LEU A 94 -5.81 0.37 -1.96
N VAL A 95 -6.75 0.98 -1.21
CA VAL A 95 -7.62 0.26 -0.27
C VAL A 95 -8.48 -0.78 -1.01
N ASP A 96 -9.12 -0.40 -2.11
CA ASP A 96 -9.93 -1.31 -2.91
C ASP A 96 -9.06 -2.42 -3.53
N ALA A 97 -7.84 -2.10 -3.98
CA ALA A 97 -6.90 -3.08 -4.51
C ALA A 97 -6.45 -4.09 -3.44
N ALA A 98 -6.12 -3.61 -2.24
CA ALA A 98 -5.74 -4.45 -1.11
C ALA A 98 -6.88 -5.40 -0.72
N ALA A 99 -8.11 -4.86 -0.62
CA ALA A 99 -9.30 -5.65 -0.31
C ALA A 99 -9.59 -6.72 -1.38
N ARG A 100 -9.52 -6.36 -2.66
CA ARG A 100 -9.73 -7.31 -3.78
C ARG A 100 -8.68 -8.42 -3.80
N ALA A 101 -7.41 -8.08 -3.57
CA ALA A 101 -6.32 -9.05 -3.49
C ALA A 101 -6.34 -9.85 -2.17
N ARG A 102 -7.14 -9.40 -1.19
CA ARG A 102 -7.25 -9.94 0.16
C ARG A 102 -5.89 -9.98 0.85
N VAL A 103 -5.17 -8.86 0.84
CA VAL A 103 -3.85 -8.71 1.46
C VAL A 103 -3.94 -7.92 2.75
N ASP A 104 -3.03 -8.21 3.69
CA ASP A 104 -2.98 -7.57 5.01
C ASP A 104 -2.04 -6.36 5.04
N ALA A 105 -1.13 -6.29 4.08
CA ALA A 105 -0.14 -5.23 3.91
C ALA A 105 0.13 -5.01 2.43
N VAL A 106 0.68 -3.85 2.06
CA VAL A 106 1.10 -3.56 0.69
C VAL A 106 2.53 -3.03 0.65
N ALA A 107 3.20 -3.27 -0.48
CA ALA A 107 4.41 -2.57 -0.86
C ALA A 107 4.19 -2.03 -2.28
N VAL A 108 4.39 -0.72 -2.47
CA VAL A 108 3.95 -0.04 -3.70
C VAL A 108 5.11 0.58 -4.45
N ARG A 109 5.22 0.25 -5.73
CA ARG A 109 6.22 0.82 -6.64
C ARG A 109 5.81 2.23 -7.09
N CYS A 110 5.86 3.20 -6.19
CA CYS A 110 5.36 4.58 -6.41
C CYS A 110 5.96 5.31 -7.63
N PHE A 111 7.11 4.89 -8.14
CA PHE A 111 7.72 5.48 -9.34
C PHE A 111 6.83 5.39 -10.58
N ASP A 112 6.03 4.34 -10.74
CA ASP A 112 5.13 4.22 -11.90
C ASP A 112 3.98 5.26 -11.83
N TYR A 113 3.56 5.65 -10.62
CA TYR A 113 2.60 6.75 -10.42
C TYR A 113 3.22 8.10 -10.76
N LEU A 114 4.47 8.34 -10.34
CA LEU A 114 5.17 9.59 -10.69
C LEU A 114 5.28 9.75 -12.20
N GLY A 115 5.61 8.67 -12.92
CA GLY A 115 5.74 8.71 -14.38
C GLY A 115 4.40 8.80 -15.13
N SER A 116 3.33 8.21 -14.61
CA SER A 116 2.06 8.06 -15.35
C SER A 116 0.96 9.03 -14.94
N LEU A 117 1.04 9.57 -13.72
CA LEU A 117 0.00 10.36 -13.06
C LEU A 117 0.52 11.68 -12.47
N GLU A 118 1.83 11.93 -12.53
CA GLU A 118 2.49 13.11 -11.94
C GLU A 118 2.21 13.26 -10.43
N THR A 119 1.98 12.13 -9.75
CA THR A 119 1.70 12.06 -8.31
C THR A 119 2.34 10.85 -7.66
N SER A 120 2.40 10.80 -6.33
CA SER A 120 2.99 9.69 -5.57
C SER A 120 1.97 9.01 -4.67
N GLY A 121 2.26 7.78 -4.24
CA GLY A 121 1.43 7.06 -3.28
C GLY A 121 1.52 7.57 -1.84
N CYS A 122 2.40 8.53 -1.52
CA CYS A 122 2.77 8.84 -0.13
C CYS A 122 1.57 9.15 0.78
N VAL A 123 0.62 9.97 0.31
CA VAL A 123 -0.60 10.30 1.06
C VAL A 123 -1.45 9.05 1.30
N ALA A 124 -1.63 8.23 0.26
CA ALA A 124 -2.38 7.00 0.37
C ALA A 124 -1.75 5.99 1.34
N LEU A 125 -0.43 5.81 1.30
CA LEU A 125 0.29 4.88 2.17
C LEU A 125 0.30 5.36 3.63
N ALA A 126 0.45 6.67 3.86
CA ALA A 126 0.34 7.23 5.21
C ALA A 126 -1.04 6.96 5.82
N GLU A 127 -2.10 7.22 5.05
CA GLU A 127 -3.49 6.96 5.47
C GLU A 127 -3.78 5.48 5.71
N MET A 128 -3.21 4.58 4.90
CA MET A 128 -3.32 3.14 5.11
C MET A 128 -2.62 2.71 6.41
N ASN A 129 -1.42 3.24 6.70
CA ASN A 129 -0.70 2.99 7.95
C ASN A 129 -1.51 3.46 9.17
N ASP A 130 -2.12 4.64 9.10
CA ASP A 130 -3.00 5.17 10.16
C ASP A 130 -4.26 4.30 10.35
N ALA A 131 -4.76 3.70 9.27
CA ALA A 131 -5.88 2.74 9.31
C ALA A 131 -5.48 1.32 9.76
N GLY A 132 -4.19 1.09 10.04
CA GLY A 132 -3.66 -0.21 10.50
C GLY A 132 -3.34 -1.20 9.37
N VAL A 133 -3.33 -0.76 8.11
CA VAL A 133 -2.83 -1.54 6.98
C VAL A 133 -1.38 -1.12 6.70
N ILE A 134 -0.44 -2.03 6.94
CA ILE A 134 0.99 -1.73 6.77
C ILE A 134 1.29 -1.47 5.29
N ALA A 135 1.89 -0.31 5.00
CA ALA A 135 2.08 0.22 3.65
C ALA A 135 3.40 0.98 3.48
#